data_AF-A0A847FE77-F1
#
_entry.id   AF-A0A847FE77-F1
#
_cell.length_a   1.000
_cell.length_b   1.000
_cell.length_c   1.000
_cell.angle_alpha   90.00
_cell.angle_beta   90.00
_cell.angle_gamma   90.00
#
_symmetry.space_group_name_H-M   'P 1'
#
loop_
_entity.id
_entity.type
_entity.pdbx_description
1 polymer ?
#
loop_
_entity_poly.entity_id
_entity_poly.type
_entity_poly.pdbx_seq_one_letter_code
_entity_poly.pdbx_strand_id
1 'polypeptide(L)' 'FDIMFASGISREGNILDLGVELGIIKKAGAFFSYGDIRLGQGRENSREFLVAHPEIAQEIEQGVRASAVTSSGEVDSEAD' A
#
# COMPACT_ATOMS: atom_id res chain seq x y z
N PHE A 1 4.81 13.59 6.76
CA PHE A 1 3.65 13.41 5.88
C PHE A 1 2.46 13.13 6.77
N ASP A 2 1.85 14.19 7.32
CA ASP A 2 0.80 14.12 8.34
C ASP A 2 -0.56 14.62 7.80
N ILE A 3 -0.75 14.53 6.48
CA ILE A 3 -1.94 15.03 5.77
C ILE A 3 -2.54 13.92 4.89
N MET A 4 -2.63 12.68 5.39
CA MET A 4 -3.45 11.64 4.75
C MET A 4 -4.89 11.58 5.28
N PHE A 5 -5.23 12.39 6.29
CA PHE A 5 -6.52 12.33 6.99
C PHE A 5 -7.46 13.51 6.69
N ALA A 6 -7.22 14.28 5.62
CA ALA A 6 -8.11 15.37 5.23
C ALA A 6 -9.03 14.93 4.08
N SER A 7 -10.27 14.56 4.45
CA SER A 7 -11.47 14.55 3.59
C SER A 7 -11.68 13.35 2.64
N GLY A 8 -12.39 12.34 3.12
CA GLY A 8 -13.24 11.47 2.28
C GLY A 8 -12.57 10.30 1.54
N ILE A 9 -11.24 10.20 1.51
CA ILE A 9 -10.53 9.06 0.92
C ILE A 9 -10.24 8.03 2.03
N SER A 10 -10.68 6.79 1.86
CA SER A 10 -10.39 5.70 2.82
C SER A 10 -8.90 5.36 2.79
N ARG A 11 -8.29 5.30 3.96
CA ARG A 11 -6.88 4.90 4.18
C ARG A 11 -6.56 3.59 3.46
N GLU A 12 -7.44 2.60 3.59
CA GLU A 12 -7.30 1.26 3.03
C GLU A 12 -7.31 1.29 1.49
N GLY A 13 -8.18 2.12 0.90
CA GLY A 13 -8.18 2.34 -0.54
C GLY A 13 -6.89 2.99 -1.03
N ASN A 14 -6.36 3.94 -0.27
CA ASN A 14 -5.12 4.64 -0.63
C ASN A 14 -3.89 3.73 -0.56
N ILE A 15 -3.72 2.96 0.53
CA ILE A 15 -2.60 2.01 0.65
C ILE A 15 -2.73 0.85 -0.35
N LEU A 16 -3.95 0.48 -0.75
CA LEU A 16 -4.18 -0.54 -1.79
C LEU A 16 -3.69 -0.05 -3.15
N ASP A 17 -4.02 1.19 -3.54
CA ASP A 17 -3.59 1.76 -4.80
C ASP A 17 -2.07 1.98 -4.83
N LEU A 18 -1.53 2.62 -3.79
CA LEU A 18 -0.09 2.85 -3.66
C LEU A 18 0.68 1.53 -3.57
N GLY A 19 0.15 0.54 -2.85
CA GLY A 19 0.76 -0.78 -2.76
C GLY A 19 0.85 -1.47 -4.11
N VAL A 20 -0.13 -1.31 -5.00
CA VAL A 20 -0.06 -1.82 -6.38
C VAL A 20 0.96 -1.05 -7.21
N GLU A 21 0.96 0.27 -7.11
CA GLU A 21 1.91 1.14 -7.84
C GLU A 21 3.37 0.82 -7.46
N LEU A 22 3.63 0.58 -6.18
CA LEU A 22 4.94 0.24 -5.63
C LEU A 22 5.29 -1.25 -5.79
N GLY A 23 4.40 -2.08 -6.35
CA GLY A 23 4.62 -3.52 -6.54
C GLY A 23 4.56 -4.36 -5.26
N ILE A 24 4.19 -3.77 -4.12
CA ILE A 24 3.99 -4.44 -2.83
C ILE A 24 2.76 -5.36 -2.90
N ILE A 25 1.72 -4.90 -3.60
CA ILE A 25 0.49 -5.66 -3.87
C ILE A 25 0.51 -6.09 -5.32
N LYS A 26 0.34 -7.40 -5.54
CA LYS A 26 0.25 -7.97 -6.88
C LYS A 26 -1.19 -7.92 -7.38
N LYS A 27 -1.37 -7.48 -8.62
CA LYS A 27 -2.65 -7.49 -9.32
C LYS A 27 -2.60 -8.43 -10.51
N ALA A 28 -3.36 -9.52 -10.44
CA ALA A 28 -3.51 -10.49 -11.53
C ALA A 28 -4.94 -10.39 -12.10
N GLY A 29 -5.09 -9.60 -13.16
CA GLY A 29 -6.40 -9.28 -13.72
C GLY A 29 -7.26 -8.50 -12.72
N ALA A 30 -8.36 -9.12 -12.26
CA ALA A 30 -9.24 -8.56 -11.24
C ALA A 30 -8.81 -8.91 -9.80
N PHE A 31 -7.85 -9.81 -9.60
CA PHE A 31 -7.48 -10.27 -8.25
C PHE A 31 -6.30 -9.49 -7.68
N PHE A 32 -6.36 -9.20 -6.38
CA PHE A 32 -5.32 -8.53 -5.63
C PHE A 32 -4.77 -9.49 -4.57
N SER A 33 -3.44 -9.51 -4.41
CA SER A 33 -2.76 -10.31 -3.40
C SER A 33 -1.57 -9.57 -2.78
N TYR A 34 -1.34 -9.82 -1.49
CA TYR A 34 -0.17 -9.36 -0.76
C TYR A 34 0.63 -10.59 -0.31
N GLY A 35 1.84 -10.75 -0.84
CA GLY A 35 2.57 -12.02 -0.72
C GLY A 35 1.70 -13.19 -1.23
N ASP A 36 1.43 -14.15 -0.35
CA ASP A 36 0.57 -15.31 -0.60
C ASP A 36 -0.90 -15.09 -0.16
N ILE A 37 -1.20 -13.95 0.48
CA ILE A 37 -2.54 -13.62 0.98
C ILE A 37 -3.37 -13.03 -0.15
N ARG A 38 -4.55 -13.61 -0.39
CA ARG A 38 -5.52 -13.07 -1.35
C ARG A 38 -6.39 -12.03 -0.69
N LEU A 39 -6.25 -10.77 -1.11
CA LEU A 39 -7.00 -9.65 -0.57
C LEU A 39 -8.44 -9.62 -1.10
N GLY A 40 -8.63 -9.94 -2.38
CA GLY A 40 -9.96 -9.95 -2.96
C GLY A 40 -10.00 -9.91 -4.48
N GLN A 41 -11.22 -9.92 -5.01
CA GLN A 41 -11.51 -9.65 -6.41
C GLN A 41 -12.07 -8.24 -6.55
N GLY A 42 -11.38 -7.38 -7.28
CA GLY A 42 -11.72 -5.98 -7.42
C GLY A 42 -11.23 -5.14 -6.25
N ARG A 43 -11.21 -3.83 -6.49
CA ARG A 43 -10.69 -2.85 -5.53
C ARG A 43 -11.53 -2.80 -4.25
N GLU A 44 -12.86 -2.80 -4.38
CA GLU A 44 -13.75 -2.66 -3.21
C GLU A 44 -13.65 -3.86 -2.27
N ASN A 45 -13.74 -5.09 -2.78
CA ASN A 45 -13.61 -6.28 -1.93
C ASN A 45 -12.23 -6.37 -1.27
N SER A 46 -11.18 -5.95 -1.97
CA SER A 46 -9.82 -5.91 -1.41
C SER A 46 -9.68 -4.85 -0.33
N ARG A 47 -10.34 -3.70 -0.50
CA ARG A 47 -10.43 -2.64 0.51
C ARG A 47 -11.21 -3.13 1.74
N GLU A 48 -12.36 -3.77 1.56
CA GLU A 48 -13.15 -4.34 2.66
C GLU A 48 -12.36 -5.38 3.45
N PHE A 49 -11.56 -6.21 2.76
CA PHE A 49 -10.63 -7.13 3.42
C PHE A 49 -9.63 -6.39 4.30
N LEU A 50 -9.01 -5.32 3.81
CA LEU A 50 -8.06 -4.52 4.61
C LEU A 50 -8.73 -3.80 5.79
N VAL A 51 -9.99 -3.40 5.66
CA VAL A 51 -10.78 -2.86 6.78
C VAL A 51 -11.03 -3.94 7.84
N ALA A 52 -11.32 -5.18 7.41
CA ALA A 52 -11.54 -6.31 8.32
C ALA A 52 -10.23 -6.85 8.94
N HIS A 53 -9.09 -6.62 8.30
CA HIS A 53 -7.76 -7.10 8.68
C HIS A 53 -6.78 -5.94 8.87
N PRO A 54 -6.94 -5.12 9.93
CA PRO A 54 -6.10 -3.96 10.17
C PRO A 54 -4.62 -4.29 10.34
N GLU A 55 -4.28 -5.50 10.77
CA GLU A 55 -2.92 -6.00 10.87
C GLU A 55 -2.22 -6.06 9.50
N ILE A 56 -2.92 -6.56 8.48
CA ILE A 56 -2.39 -6.62 7.10
C ILE A 56 -2.36 -5.23 6.48
N ALA A 57 -3.38 -4.41 6.72
CA ALA A 57 -3.39 -3.02 6.28
C ALA A 57 -2.20 -2.22 6.84
N GLN A 58 -1.87 -2.43 8.12
CA GLN A 58 -0.73 -1.76 8.76
C GLN A 58 0.61 -2.24 8.20
N GLU A 59 0.76 -3.52 7.87
CA GLU A 59 1.98 -4.06 7.24
C GLU A 59 2.19 -3.47 5.83
N ILE A 60 1.12 -3.43 5.03
CA ILE A 60 1.14 -2.81 3.70
C ILE A 60 1.48 -1.31 3.81
N GLU A 61 0.86 -0.58 4.73
CA GLU A 61 1.15 0.84 4.92
C GLU A 61 2.62 1.09 5.28
N GLN A 62 3.20 0.25 6.15
CA GLN A 62 4.63 0.35 6.50
C GLN A 62 5.51 0.14 5.27
N GLY A 63 5.20 -0.86 4.44
CA GLY A 63 5.90 -1.09 3.18
C GLY A 63 5.78 0.12 2.25
N VAL A 64 4.56 0.64 2.06
CA VAL A 64 4.29 1.81 1.21
C VAL A 64 5.09 3.02 1.69
N ARG A 65 5.10 3.28 3.00
CA ARG A 65 5.83 4.40 3.60
C ARG A 65 7.34 4.24 3.45
N ALA A 66 7.86 3.03 3.64
CA ALA A 66 9.28 2.75 3.46
C ALA A 66 9.72 3.00 2.01
N SER A 67 8.94 2.55 1.02
CA SER A 67 9.23 2.77 -0.40
C SER A 67 9.09 4.24 -0.81
N ALA A 68 8.12 4.97 -0.25
CA ALA A 68 7.92 6.40 -0.53
C ALA A 68 9.07 7.28 0.01
N VAL A 69 9.73 6.86 1.10
CA VAL A 69 10.93 7.54 1.62
C VAL A 69 12.12 7.35 0.67
N THR A 70 12.21 6.22 -0.03
CA THR A 70 13.29 5.96 -0.99
C THR A 70 13.09 6.65 -2.34
N SER A 71 11.85 6.97 -2.74
CA SER A 71 11.55 7.56 -4.05
C SER A 71 11.53 9.11 -4.08
N SER A 72 11.86 9.79 -2.98
CA SER A 72 12.03 11.25 -2.93
C SER A 72 13.43 11.70 -2.46
N GLY A 73 14.43 10.83 -2.56
CA GLY A 73 15.81 11.18 -2.22
C GLY A 73 16.82 10.36 -3.01
N GLU A 74 17.14 10.81 -4.22
CA GLU A 74 18.54 10.78 -4.63
C GLU A 74 19.31 11.69 -3.66
N VAL A 75 19.84 11.09 -2.59
CA VAL A 75 21.03 11.58 -1.92
C VAL A 75 22.09 10.50 -2.08
N ASP A 76 22.73 10.55 -3.24
CA ASP A 76 24.12 10.11 -3.36
C ASP A 76 24.92 10.77 -2.23
N SER A 77 25.43 9.96 -1.32
CA SER A 77 26.76 10.20 -0.75
C SER A 77 27.32 8.87 -0.28
N GLU A 78 27.96 8.21 -1.25
CA GLU A 78 29.06 7.30 -1.05
C GLU A 78 29.98 7.83 0.06
N ALA A 79 30.24 7.01 1.07
CA ALA A 79 31.23 7.27 2.11
C ALA A 79 32.38 6.27 1.96
N ASP A 80 33.58 6.86 1.90
CA ASP A 80 34.95 6.31 1.83
C ASP A 80 35.52 5.88 0.46
#